data_AF-A0A1I5J4K4-F1
#
_entry.id   AF-A0A1I5J4K4-F1
#
_cell.length_a   1.000
_cell.length_b   1.000
_cell.length_c   1.000
_cell.angle_alpha   90.00
_cell.angle_beta   90.00
_cell.angle_gamma   90.00
#
_symmetry.space_group_name_H-M   'P 1'
#
loop_
_entity.id
_entity.type
_entity.pdbx_description
1 polymer ?
#
loop_
_entity_poly.entity_id
_entity_poly.type
_entity_poly.pdbx_seq_one_letter_code
_entity_poly.pdbx_strand_id
1 'polypeptide(L)'
;MSSWAKAPDLADRPHQRAAVREGTVADRDAYLREGLRPVECERCAARVLAKKNSPQHTSVQWSAESTRQCAVFASRAPGEVVECCPDLQRSIAAAAGDGRLPPS
;
A
#
# COMPACT_ATOMS: atom_id res chain seq x y z
N MET A 1 -16.23 19.28 -30.25
CA MET A 1 -16.24 19.90 -28.90
C MET A 1 -15.17 19.20 -28.08
N SER A 2 -14.05 19.88 -27.80
CA SER A 2 -12.99 19.29 -26.97
C SER A 2 -13.43 19.35 -25.50
N SER A 3 -13.64 18.18 -24.90
CA SER A 3 -13.84 18.06 -23.46
C SER A 3 -12.53 18.39 -22.76
N TRP A 4 -12.59 19.25 -21.74
CA TRP A 4 -11.44 19.52 -20.90
C TRP A 4 -11.02 18.24 -20.17
N ALA A 5 -9.76 17.85 -20.37
CA ALA A 5 -9.09 16.78 -19.64
C ALA A 5 -7.72 17.28 -19.20
N LYS A 6 -7.24 16.83 -18.03
CA LYS A 6 -5.90 17.20 -17.53
C LYS A 6 -4.76 16.69 -18.42
N ALA A 7 -5.03 15.66 -19.21
CA ALA A 7 -4.11 15.12 -20.20
C ALA A 7 -4.85 14.93 -21.53
N PRO A 8 -4.18 15.05 -22.68
CA PRO A 8 -4.77 14.77 -23.98
C PRO A 8 -5.24 13.31 -24.07
N ASP A 9 -6.37 13.07 -24.72
CA ASP A 9 -6.96 11.72 -24.85
C ASP A 9 -6.21 10.80 -25.84
N LEU A 10 -5.32 11.39 -26.65
CA LEU A 10 -4.56 10.73 -27.71
C LEU A 10 -5.46 9.92 -28.66
N ALA A 11 -6.70 10.35 -28.87
CA ALA A 11 -7.69 9.62 -29.67
C ALA A 11 -7.24 9.43 -31.12
N ASP A 12 -6.52 10.41 -31.66
CA ASP A 12 -5.93 10.43 -33.00
C ASP A 12 -4.62 9.63 -33.12
N ARG A 13 -4.04 9.18 -31.99
CA ARG A 13 -2.72 8.54 -31.90
C ARG A 13 -2.81 7.22 -31.11
N PRO A 14 -3.39 6.15 -31.69
CA PRO A 14 -3.72 4.91 -30.97
C PRO A 14 -2.49 4.21 -30.36
N HIS A 15 -1.34 4.25 -31.05
CA HIS A 15 -0.10 3.66 -30.53
C HIS A 15 0.42 4.40 -29.29
N GLN A 16 0.39 5.74 -29.29
CA GLN A 16 0.80 6.52 -28.11
C GLN A 16 -0.18 6.30 -26.94
N ARG A 17 -1.47 6.23 -27.24
CA ARG A 17 -2.51 5.90 -26.24
C ARG A 17 -2.30 4.52 -25.62
N ALA A 18 -1.90 3.52 -26.41
CA ALA A 18 -1.58 2.19 -25.91
C ALA A 18 -0.35 2.22 -25.00
N ALA A 19 0.74 2.88 -25.42
CA ALA A 19 1.95 3.01 -24.63
C ALA A 19 1.72 3.71 -23.27
N VAL A 20 0.90 4.77 -23.23
CA VAL A 20 0.53 5.44 -21.97
C VAL A 20 -0.25 4.50 -21.05
N ARG A 21 -1.16 3.68 -21.60
CA ARG A 21 -1.91 2.70 -20.79
C ARG A 21 -1.00 1.63 -20.21
N GLU A 22 -0.08 1.11 -21.01
CA GLU A 22 0.91 0.13 -20.57
C GLU A 22 1.81 0.70 -19.48
N GLY A 23 2.35 1.91 -19.68
CA GLY A 23 3.14 2.62 -18.67
C GLY A 23 2.34 2.86 -17.38
N THR A 24 1.08 3.28 -17.48
CA THR A 24 0.21 3.46 -16.30
C THR A 24 0.01 2.16 -15.52
N VAL A 25 -0.13 1.03 -16.22
CA VAL A 25 -0.27 -0.29 -15.58
C VAL A 25 1.03 -0.68 -14.88
N ALA A 26 2.18 -0.46 -15.51
CA ALA A 26 3.49 -0.75 -14.94
C ALA A 26 3.77 0.12 -13.70
N ASP A 27 3.55 1.43 -13.79
CA ASP A 27 3.72 2.36 -12.66
C ASP A 27 2.84 1.98 -11.48
N ARG A 28 1.58 1.61 -11.74
CA ARG A 28 0.66 1.15 -10.69
C ARG A 28 1.17 -0.13 -10.03
N ASP A 29 1.72 -1.07 -10.79
CA ASP A 29 2.24 -2.32 -10.27
C ASP A 29 3.47 -2.09 -9.38
N ALA A 30 4.44 -1.31 -9.86
CA ALA A 30 5.61 -0.89 -9.09
C ALA A 30 5.20 -0.18 -7.79
N TYR A 31 4.25 0.76 -7.87
CA TYR A 31 3.78 1.49 -6.70
C TYR A 31 3.08 0.56 -5.68
N LEU A 32 2.17 -0.30 -6.13
CA LEU A 32 1.31 -1.10 -5.26
C LEU A 32 1.88 -2.47 -4.88
N ARG A 33 2.95 -2.97 -5.49
CA ARG A 33 3.40 -4.36 -5.24
C ARG A 33 4.88 -4.49 -4.99
N GLU A 34 5.70 -3.77 -5.75
CA GLU A 34 7.15 -3.89 -5.66
C GLU A 34 7.66 -3.48 -4.27
N GLY A 35 8.63 -4.23 -3.75
CA GLY A 35 9.30 -3.98 -2.47
C GLY A 35 8.50 -4.36 -1.22
N LEU A 36 7.23 -4.78 -1.36
CA LEU A 36 6.41 -5.22 -0.23
C LEU A 36 6.91 -6.55 0.35
N ARG A 37 6.97 -6.61 1.68
CA ARG A 37 7.38 -7.81 2.43
C ARG A 37 6.38 -8.12 3.54
N PRO A 38 6.15 -9.39 3.85
CA PRO A 38 5.23 -9.77 4.92
C PRO A 38 5.77 -9.34 6.29
N VAL A 39 4.89 -8.79 7.13
CA VAL A 39 5.14 -8.53 8.55
C VAL A 39 3.97 -9.08 9.34
N GLU A 40 4.27 -9.82 10.39
CA GLU A 40 3.29 -10.32 11.34
C GLU A 40 3.33 -9.47 12.61
N CYS A 41 2.16 -9.07 13.11
CA CYS A 41 2.05 -8.40 14.39
C CYS A 41 2.36 -9.38 15.52
N GLU A 42 3.31 -9.03 16.38
CA GLU A 42 3.73 -9.87 17.51
C GLU A 42 2.62 -10.15 18.53
N ARG A 43 1.58 -9.30 18.59
CA ARG A 43 0.50 -9.40 19.58
C ARG A 43 -0.77 -10.05 19.05
N CYS A 44 -1.19 -9.68 17.84
CA CYS A 44 -2.46 -10.16 17.27
C CYS A 44 -2.29 -11.12 16.09
N ALA A 45 -1.05 -11.43 15.70
CA ALA A 45 -0.71 -12.31 14.58
C ALA A 45 -1.28 -11.87 13.21
N ALA A 46 -1.87 -10.68 13.12
CA ALA A 46 -2.34 -10.13 11.84
C ALA A 46 -1.14 -9.97 10.89
N ARG A 47 -1.23 -10.59 9.72
CA ARG A 47 -0.17 -10.55 8.70
C ARG A 47 -0.50 -9.53 7.62
N VAL A 48 0.37 -8.54 7.46
CA VAL A 48 0.26 -7.48 6.45
C VAL A 48 1.43 -7.55 5.48
N LEU A 49 1.34 -6.80 4.38
CA LEU A 49 2.49 -6.47 3.54
C LEU A 49 2.94 -5.04 3.84
N ALA A 50 4.23 -4.81 4.03
CA ALA A 50 4.78 -3.49 4.30
C ALA A 50 6.03 -3.22 3.46
N LYS A 51 6.25 -1.94 3.11
CA LYS A 51 7.51 -1.46 2.54
C LYS A 51 7.87 -0.08 3.05
N LYS A 52 9.17 0.20 3.14
CA LYS A 52 9.71 1.53 3.44
C LYS A 52 10.00 2.25 2.13
N ASN A 53 9.26 3.33 1.86
CA ASN A 53 9.57 4.21 0.73
C ASN A 53 10.55 5.32 1.16
N SER A 54 10.68 5.56 2.46
CA SER A 54 11.70 6.43 3.07
C SER A 54 11.82 6.09 4.55
N PRO A 55 12.79 6.63 5.31
CA PRO A 55 12.88 6.41 6.75
C PRO A 55 11.58 6.81 7.50
N GLN A 56 10.87 7.84 7.05
CA GLN A 56 9.64 8.33 7.65
C GLN A 56 8.36 7.79 6.99
N HIS A 57 8.44 7.28 5.75
CA HIS A 57 7.27 6.82 5.00
C HIS A 57 7.26 5.30 4.84
N THR A 58 6.14 4.69 5.26
CA THR A 58 5.89 3.26 5.15
C THR A 58 4.54 3.04 4.48
N SER A 59 4.49 2.24 3.42
CA SER A 59 3.22 1.74 2.89
C SER A 59 2.89 0.43 3.59
N VAL A 60 1.64 0.29 4.05
CA VAL A 60 1.13 -0.93 4.69
C VAL A 60 -0.13 -1.36 3.97
N GLN A 61 -0.18 -2.62 3.54
CA GLN A 61 -1.36 -3.21 2.91
C GLN A 61 -1.98 -4.24 3.82
N TRP A 62 -3.24 -3.96 4.15
CA TRP A 62 -4.10 -4.83 4.91
C TRP A 62 -4.92 -5.70 3.97
N SER A 63 -5.09 -6.97 4.34
CA SER A 63 -6.05 -7.86 3.71
C SER A 63 -7.31 -7.91 4.57
N ALA A 64 -8.42 -8.33 3.98
CA ALA A 64 -9.66 -8.52 4.74
C ALA A 64 -9.48 -9.54 5.88
N GLU A 65 -8.59 -10.52 5.71
CA GLU A 65 -8.25 -11.49 6.76
C GLU A 65 -7.48 -10.84 7.91
N SER A 66 -6.42 -10.09 7.63
CA SER A 66 -5.60 -9.48 8.68
C SER A 66 -6.36 -8.39 9.43
N THR A 67 -7.27 -7.67 8.77
CA THR A 67 -8.19 -6.76 9.44
C THR A 67 -9.13 -7.50 10.40
N ARG A 68 -9.67 -8.66 10.04
CA ARG A 68 -10.55 -9.46 10.93
C ARG A 68 -9.80 -10.06 12.11
N GLN A 69 -8.55 -10.47 11.93
CA GLN A 69 -7.71 -11.02 13.00
C GLN A 69 -7.30 -9.96 14.04
N CYS A 70 -7.16 -8.72 13.63
CA CYS A 70 -6.69 -7.65 14.49
C CYS A 70 -7.79 -7.18 15.46
N ALA A 71 -7.60 -7.43 16.75
CA ALA A 71 -8.53 -7.00 17.80
C ALA A 71 -8.82 -5.48 17.78
N VAL A 72 -7.84 -4.64 17.43
CA VAL A 72 -8.02 -3.17 17.35
C VAL A 72 -9.04 -2.78 16.28
N PHE A 73 -8.99 -3.44 15.12
CA PHE A 73 -9.97 -3.19 14.06
C PHE A 73 -11.32 -3.84 14.35
N ALA A 74 -11.32 -5.01 15.00
CA ALA A 74 -12.54 -5.70 15.39
C ALA A 74 -13.32 -4.95 16.49
N SER A 75 -12.64 -4.23 17.38
CA SER A 75 -13.24 -3.49 18.49
C SER A 75 -13.75 -2.09 18.12
N ARG A 76 -13.54 -1.63 16.89
CA ARG A 76 -13.91 -0.26 16.50
C ARG A 76 -15.43 -0.06 16.50
N ALA A 77 -15.89 1.07 17.00
CA ALA A 77 -17.29 1.45 16.89
C ALA A 77 -17.66 1.82 15.44
N PRO A 78 -18.95 1.73 15.05
CA PRO A 78 -19.41 2.25 13.76
C PRO A 78 -19.07 3.74 13.62
N GLY A 79 -18.39 4.09 12.53
CA GLY A 79 -17.93 5.47 12.28
C GLY A 79 -16.57 5.82 12.91
N GLU A 80 -16.00 4.94 13.74
CA GLU A 80 -14.66 5.13 14.29
C GLU A 80 -13.59 4.80 13.24
N VAL A 81 -12.64 5.72 13.11
CA VAL A 81 -11.44 5.56 12.28
C VAL A 81 -10.31 5.08 13.17
N VAL A 82 -9.85 3.86 12.90
CA VAL A 82 -8.63 3.32 13.48
C VAL A 82 -7.51 3.50 12.47
N GLU A 83 -6.51 4.31 12.81
CA GLU A 83 -5.36 4.59 11.95
C GLU A 83 -4.55 3.31 11.66
N CYS A 84 -4.16 2.59 12.71
CA CYS A 84 -3.44 1.31 12.60
C CYS A 84 -3.44 0.59 13.97
N CYS A 85 -3.10 -0.70 13.96
CA CYS A 85 -2.76 -1.43 15.17
C CYS A 85 -1.40 -0.94 15.72
N PRO A 86 -1.33 -0.40 16.95
CA PRO A 86 -0.08 0.12 17.51
C PRO A 86 0.99 -0.97 17.67
N ASP A 87 0.57 -2.19 18.03
CA ASP A 87 1.46 -3.35 18.13
C ASP A 87 2.07 -3.70 16.76
N LEU A 88 1.28 -3.65 15.69
CA LEU A 88 1.80 -3.88 14.34
C LEU A 88 2.79 -2.78 13.93
N GLN A 89 2.53 -1.52 14.27
CA GLN A 89 3.46 -0.42 13.98
C GLN A 89 4.82 -0.68 14.65
N ARG A 90 4.83 -1.21 15.89
CA ARG A 90 6.07 -1.63 16.56
C ARG A 90 6.75 -2.78 15.84
N SER A 91 6.01 -3.82 15.45
CA SER A 91 6.57 -4.95 14.68
C SER A 91 7.17 -4.51 13.34
N ILE A 92 6.55 -3.55 12.65
CA ILE A 92 7.08 -2.94 11.41
C ILE A 92 8.35 -2.13 11.69
N ALA A 93 8.36 -1.32 12.76
CA ALA A 93 9.54 -0.54 13.15
C ALA A 93 10.73 -1.45 13.48
N ALA A 94 10.51 -2.54 14.22
CA ALA A 94 11.52 -3.55 14.47
C ALA A 94 12.00 -4.21 13.17
N ALA A 95 11.08 -4.57 12.26
CA ALA A 95 11.44 -5.13 10.96
C ALA A 95 12.27 -4.18 10.09
N ALA A 96 12.02 -2.87 10.18
CA ALA A 96 12.86 -1.87 9.52
C ALA A 96 14.24 -1.75 10.20
N GLY A 97 14.29 -1.71 11.53
CA GLY A 97 15.54 -1.62 12.31
C GLY A 97 16.49 -2.80 12.06
N ASP A 98 15.94 -4.01 11.93
CA ASP A 98 16.71 -5.24 11.70
C ASP A 98 17.04 -5.47 10.20
N GLY A 99 16.66 -4.55 9.31
CA GLY A 99 16.91 -4.66 7.87
C GLY A 99 16.00 -5.62 7.10
N ARG A 100 14.97 -6.19 7.74
CA ARG A 100 13.97 -7.04 7.07
C ARG A 100 13.09 -6.24 6.10
N LEU A 101 12.87 -4.96 6.40
CA LEU A 101 12.25 -3.97 5.51
C LEU A 101 13.27 -2.90 5.07
N PRO A 102 14.09 -3.17 4.04
CA PRO A 102 15.00 -2.15 3.51
C PRO A 102 14.21 -1.01 2.85
N PRO A 103 14.77 0.22 2.82
CA PRO A 103 14.23 1.29 1.99
C PRO A 103 14.27 0.86 0.52
N SER A 104 13.15 1.10 -0.18
CA SER A 104 13.01 0.91 -1.64
C SER A 104 13.41 2.17 -2.39
#